data_AF-A0A1F4MQ20-F1
#
_entry.id   AF-A0A1F4MQ20-F1
#
_cell.length_a   1.000
_cell.length_b   1.000
_cell.length_c   1.000
_cell.angle_alpha   90.00
_cell.angle_beta   90.00
_cell.angle_gamma   90.00
#
_symmetry.space_group_name_H-M   'P 1'
#
loop_
_entity.id
_entity.type
_entity.pdbx_description
1 polymer ?
#
loop_
_entity_poly.entity_id
_entity_poly.type
_entity_poly.pdbx_seq_one_letter_code
_entity_poly.pdbx_strand_id
1 'polypeptide(L)'
;MGINLLARAFGSACALYLLLGTAHAQGSVYRCTNTEGKVSYQAQPCAGAGTAQGKEIPLSTRTRPSNTEVRAQPSRPEPRVLEPQRTKPEGKRWGAEADVIVVSGYEFSSSVTQVHITHSARPVLLVLTSYHQTEWKVLPAPGTRIKAVVVGTSDERHSSVKAPPQVPVVVDELPYAYETGNIKFRELMSLLNARYGVERVLGYRGGYKLPEVVPVSGPFVPDPNLTLDGVRPEVPRVRFSFDLISVDGRRLAWTNTGPKDGKRYTGVVRGGTMSSLRGGPAAVREDGSEAYYLEGNGGTLVWAPKGFTGPTQKMTLPANLPELSWGSGMAWNTRKEVLAIVSFGGEGYFYRYDTRNRQWLGARSLQNRDLHGLALNAETGGYVAISERAELVMFNERGEMEEVQPLEKLLPDLDSTYDKGNSRLNSLTVAANGNAVAVINVRNGTVTHIWTYEQGSRKAQLTYKVVE
;
A
#
# COMPACT_ATOMS: atom_id res chain seq x y z
N MET A 1 32.10 -37.36 -24.94
CA MET A 1 32.77 -36.40 -25.87
C MET A 1 31.85 -35.20 -26.02
N GLY A 2 32.11 -33.96 -25.61
CA GLY A 2 33.03 -33.35 -24.67
C GLY A 2 32.38 -32.00 -24.35
N ILE A 3 32.13 -31.70 -23.07
CA ILE A 3 31.48 -30.47 -22.62
C ILE A 3 32.58 -29.53 -22.12
N ASN A 4 32.77 -28.40 -22.81
CA ASN A 4 33.70 -27.35 -22.42
C ASN A 4 33.06 -26.47 -21.33
N LEU A 5 33.63 -26.53 -20.12
CA LEU A 5 33.45 -25.54 -19.06
C LEU A 5 34.51 -24.43 -19.24
N LEU A 6 34.06 -23.20 -19.49
CA LEU A 6 34.88 -22.00 -19.45
C LEU A 6 34.71 -21.33 -18.09
N ALA A 7 35.65 -21.60 -17.18
CA ALA A 7 35.85 -20.80 -15.97
C ALA A 7 36.76 -19.61 -16.32
N ARG A 8 36.25 -18.39 -16.21
CA ARG A 8 37.05 -17.17 -16.27
C ARG A 8 37.36 -16.69 -14.85
N ALA A 9 38.64 -16.75 -14.53
CA ALA A 9 39.26 -16.02 -13.43
C ALA A 9 39.23 -14.51 -13.72
N PHE A 10 38.82 -13.70 -12.75
CA PHE A 10 39.14 -12.27 -12.72
C PHE A 10 39.82 -11.96 -11.38
N GLY A 11 41.02 -11.41 -11.52
CA GLY A 11 41.95 -11.15 -10.44
C GLY A 11 41.66 -9.88 -9.64
N SER A 12 42.32 -9.85 -8.49
CA SER A 12 42.46 -8.76 -7.54
C SER A 12 42.74 -7.41 -8.17
N ALA A 13 42.05 -6.38 -7.66
CA ALA A 13 42.55 -5.01 -7.64
C ALA A 13 42.21 -4.37 -6.28
N CYS A 14 43.22 -3.70 -5.73
CA CYS A 14 43.27 -3.02 -4.44
C CYS A 14 42.08 -2.08 -4.17
N ALA A 15 41.60 -2.07 -2.93
CA ALA A 15 40.91 -0.93 -2.34
C ALA A 15 41.44 -0.68 -0.92
N LEU A 16 42.32 0.32 -0.83
CA LEU A 16 42.83 0.92 0.39
C LEU A 16 41.68 1.72 1.03
N TYR A 17 41.10 1.25 2.13
CA TYR A 17 40.09 2.00 2.87
C TYR A 17 40.72 2.78 4.03
N LEU A 18 40.56 4.10 3.97
CA LEU A 18 40.84 5.08 5.02
C LEU A 18 39.97 4.82 6.26
N LEU A 19 40.62 4.72 7.42
CA LEU A 19 40.01 4.85 8.74
C LEU A 19 39.63 6.32 8.97
N LEU A 20 38.35 6.66 8.81
CA LEU A 20 37.77 7.91 9.33
C LEU A 20 37.01 7.59 10.62
N GLY A 21 37.53 8.13 11.74
CA GLY A 21 36.89 8.03 13.05
C GLY A 21 35.58 8.81 13.09
N THR A 22 34.50 8.15 13.52
CA THR A 22 33.21 8.79 13.77
C THR A 22 33.24 9.49 15.14
N ALA A 23 33.37 10.81 15.15
CA ALA A 23 33.05 11.61 16.35
C ALA A 23 31.52 11.72 16.47
N HIS A 24 30.96 11.25 17.58
CA HIS A 24 29.55 11.46 17.91
C HIS A 24 29.31 12.92 18.27
N ALA A 25 28.85 13.72 17.29
CA ALA A 25 28.34 15.06 17.55
C ALA A 25 26.94 14.96 18.18
N GLN A 26 26.81 15.34 19.45
CA GLN A 26 25.51 15.62 20.06
C GLN A 26 24.95 16.90 19.44
N GLY A 27 24.11 16.77 18.41
CA GLY A 27 23.46 17.91 17.77
C GLY A 27 22.22 18.34 18.54
N SER A 28 22.25 19.53 19.16
CA SER A 28 21.06 20.19 19.69
C SER A 28 20.19 20.71 18.54
N VAL A 29 18.88 20.46 18.58
CA VAL A 29 17.91 21.03 17.62
C VAL A 29 17.16 22.18 18.29
N TYR A 30 17.19 23.36 17.68
CA TYR A 30 16.52 24.57 18.16
C TYR A 30 15.17 24.75 17.47
N ARG A 31 14.12 25.00 18.25
CA ARG A 31 12.79 25.37 17.75
C ARG A 31 12.71 26.90 17.66
N CYS A 32 12.68 27.42 16.44
CA CYS A 32 12.60 28.85 16.17
C CYS A 32 11.18 29.22 15.76
N THR A 33 10.69 30.35 16.26
CA THR A 33 9.39 30.92 15.84
C THR A 33 9.68 32.29 15.25
N ASN A 34 9.31 32.53 13.99
CA ASN A 34 9.50 33.84 13.38
C ASN A 34 8.45 34.84 13.89
N THR A 35 8.58 36.11 13.49
CA THR A 35 7.65 37.20 13.85
C THR A 35 6.21 36.99 13.37
N GLU A 36 5.99 36.06 12.44
CA GLU A 36 4.66 35.69 11.91
C GLU A 36 4.07 34.47 12.64
N GLY A 37 4.73 33.95 13.67
CA GLY A 37 4.29 32.76 14.43
C GLY A 37 4.59 31.42 13.74
N LYS A 38 5.32 31.42 12.62
CA LYS A 38 5.71 30.20 11.92
C LYS A 38 6.90 29.53 12.60
N VAL A 39 6.76 28.23 12.88
CA VAL A 39 7.76 27.43 13.59
C VAL A 39 8.69 26.72 12.58
N SER A 40 10.00 26.80 12.81
CA SER A 40 11.03 26.04 12.11
C SER A 40 11.98 25.35 13.09
N TYR A 41 12.65 24.29 12.64
CA TYR A 41 13.64 23.55 13.44
C TYR A 41 14.98 23.58 12.72
N GLN A 42 16.04 23.94 13.43
CA GLN A 42 17.38 24.07 12.85
C GLN A 42 18.46 23.67 13.85
N ALA A 43 19.61 23.21 13.33
CA ALA A 43 20.76 22.80 14.13
C ALA A 43 21.55 23.97 14.72
N GLN A 44 21.30 25.19 14.25
CA GLN A 44 21.92 26.42 14.76
C GLN A 44 20.92 27.24 15.59
N PRO A 45 21.37 27.98 16.62
CA PRO A 45 20.52 28.87 17.40
C PRO A 45 19.73 29.86 16.51
N CYS A 46 18.53 30.25 16.96
CA CYS A 46 17.68 31.15 16.20
C CYS A 46 18.36 32.52 15.98
N ALA A 47 18.38 33.00 14.73
CA ALA A 47 18.91 34.31 14.40
C ALA A 47 18.13 35.41 15.16
N GLY A 48 18.81 36.18 16.00
CA GLY A 48 18.19 37.19 16.86
C GLY A 48 18.08 36.85 18.35
N ALA A 49 18.60 35.69 18.78
CA ALA A 49 18.84 35.41 20.20
C ALA A 49 20.02 36.26 20.73
N GLY A 50 19.86 37.58 20.75
CA GLY A 50 20.75 38.47 21.49
C GLY A 50 20.74 38.08 22.95
N THR A 51 21.93 38.10 23.56
CA THR A 51 22.23 37.89 24.98
C THR A 51 21.10 38.29 25.92
N ALA A 52 20.20 37.35 26.21
CA ALA A 52 19.23 37.52 27.29
C ALA A 52 19.96 37.14 28.58
N GLN A 53 20.29 38.15 29.39
CA GLN A 53 20.71 37.96 30.77
C GLN A 53 19.69 37.03 31.45
N GLY A 54 20.16 35.86 31.89
CA GLY A 54 19.36 34.93 32.67
C GLY A 54 18.90 35.62 33.93
N LYS A 55 17.60 35.88 34.03
CA LYS A 55 16.95 36.30 35.27
C LYS A 55 16.83 35.03 36.10
N GLU A 56 17.67 34.89 37.13
CA GLU A 56 17.53 33.85 38.14
C GLU A 56 16.11 33.87 38.69
N ILE A 57 15.39 32.78 38.46
CA ILE A 57 14.11 32.52 39.12
C ILE A 57 14.47 32.05 40.53
N PRO A 58 13.99 32.71 41.60
CA PRO A 58 14.26 32.25 42.95
C PRO A 58 13.67 30.84 43.12
N LEU A 59 14.50 29.89 43.58
CA LEU A 59 14.02 28.61 44.06
C LEU A 59 13.04 28.87 45.22
N SER A 60 11.75 28.69 44.94
CA SER A 60 10.73 28.60 45.99
C SER A 60 10.97 27.30 46.75
N THR A 61 11.51 27.44 47.96
CA THR A 61 11.61 26.40 48.98
C THR A 61 10.20 26.01 49.42
N ARG A 62 9.59 25.08 48.67
CA ARG A 62 8.32 24.48 49.05
C ARG A 62 8.56 23.53 50.22
N THR A 63 8.08 23.94 51.38
CA THR A 63 8.07 23.15 52.61
C THR A 63 7.42 21.79 52.35
N ARG A 64 8.19 20.73 52.61
CA ARG A 64 7.82 19.32 52.43
C ARG A 64 6.68 18.98 53.41
N PRO A 65 5.46 18.64 52.95
CA PRO A 65 4.45 18.09 53.85
C PRO A 65 4.95 16.76 54.39
N SER A 66 4.93 16.66 55.72
CA SER A 66 5.30 15.50 56.51
C SER A 66 4.39 14.31 56.24
N ASN A 67 5.03 13.17 55.95
CA ASN A 67 4.56 11.80 56.15
C ASN A 67 3.06 11.56 55.98
N THR A 68 2.60 11.54 54.73
CA THR A 68 1.50 10.64 54.37
C THR A 68 2.07 9.24 54.30
N GLU A 69 1.60 8.37 55.19
CA GLU A 69 1.86 6.94 55.25
C GLU A 69 1.69 6.32 53.86
N VAL A 70 2.81 6.03 53.17
CA VAL A 70 2.82 5.37 51.87
C VAL A 70 2.39 3.93 52.13
N ARG A 71 1.07 3.69 52.05
CA ARG A 71 0.50 2.34 52.02
C ARG A 71 1.24 1.56 50.93
N ALA A 72 2.01 0.56 51.34
CA ALA A 72 2.83 -0.26 50.45
C ALA A 72 1.98 -0.68 49.24
N GLN A 73 2.34 -0.17 48.05
CA GLN A 73 1.67 -0.61 46.83
C GLN A 73 1.92 -2.12 46.70
N PRO A 74 0.87 -2.92 46.46
CA PRO A 74 1.04 -4.36 46.27
C PRO A 74 2.09 -4.58 45.19
N SER A 75 3.11 -5.38 45.50
CA SER A 75 4.20 -5.69 44.59
C SER A 75 3.62 -6.27 43.30
N ARG A 76 3.92 -5.61 42.18
CA ARG A 76 3.45 -6.04 40.86
C ARG A 76 4.10 -7.39 40.54
N PRO A 77 3.33 -8.43 40.19
CA PRO A 77 3.91 -9.72 39.83
C PRO A 77 4.84 -9.56 38.62
N GLU A 78 6.07 -10.07 38.73
CA GLU A 78 7.05 -9.98 37.65
C GLU A 78 6.60 -10.83 36.43
N PRO A 79 6.71 -10.29 35.20
CA PRO A 79 6.49 -11.08 33.99
C PRO A 79 7.44 -12.28 33.92
N ARG A 80 6.93 -13.44 33.51
CA ARG A 80 7.74 -14.64 33.29
C ARG A 80 7.70 -15.02 31.82
N VAL A 81 8.75 -15.70 31.35
CA VAL A 81 8.75 -16.32 30.02
C VAL A 81 7.67 -17.39 30.04
N LEU A 82 6.70 -17.28 29.13
CA LEU A 82 5.65 -18.28 28.96
C LEU A 82 5.95 -19.05 27.68
N GLU A 83 5.91 -20.38 27.76
CA GLU A 83 5.94 -21.20 26.55
C GLU A 83 4.64 -20.95 25.78
N PRO A 84 4.71 -20.45 24.54
CA PRO A 84 3.51 -20.16 23.79
C PRO A 84 2.74 -21.43 23.48
N GLN A 85 1.43 -21.42 23.73
CA GLN A 85 0.58 -22.51 23.31
C GLN A 85 0.37 -22.41 21.80
N ARG A 86 0.77 -23.47 21.07
CA ARG A 86 0.51 -23.62 19.62
C ARG A 86 -0.89 -24.16 19.32
N THR A 87 -1.71 -24.42 20.34
CA THR A 87 -3.05 -24.97 20.14
C THR A 87 -3.91 -23.96 19.38
N LYS A 88 -4.55 -24.44 18.32
CA LYS A 88 -5.56 -23.69 17.56
C LYS A 88 -6.58 -23.12 18.56
N PRO A 89 -6.72 -21.79 18.71
CA PRO A 89 -7.53 -21.22 19.77
C PRO A 89 -8.96 -21.75 19.71
N GLU A 90 -9.59 -21.94 20.86
CA GLU A 90 -11.01 -22.27 20.98
C GLU A 90 -11.89 -21.08 20.52
N GLY A 91 -11.93 -20.89 19.20
CA GLY A 91 -12.90 -20.08 18.47
C GLY A 91 -12.83 -18.56 18.69
N LYS A 92 -13.74 -17.89 17.99
CA LYS A 92 -14.00 -16.43 17.92
C LYS A 92 -14.25 -15.73 19.28
N ARG A 93 -14.05 -16.41 20.41
CA ARG A 93 -14.41 -15.98 21.77
C ARG A 93 -13.43 -14.98 22.37
N TRP A 94 -12.22 -14.85 21.84
CA TRP A 94 -11.23 -13.93 22.41
C TRP A 94 -11.45 -12.48 22.01
N GLY A 95 -11.82 -12.22 20.74
CA GLY A 95 -12.24 -10.90 20.30
C GLY A 95 -13.60 -10.52 20.87
N ALA A 96 -14.50 -11.50 21.05
CA ALA A 96 -15.74 -11.27 21.80
C ALA A 96 -15.42 -10.76 23.21
N GLU A 97 -16.09 -9.69 23.63
CA GLU A 97 -15.97 -9.09 24.98
C GLU A 97 -14.62 -8.42 25.32
N ALA A 98 -13.67 -8.36 24.37
CA ALA A 98 -12.39 -7.68 24.58
C ALA A 98 -12.29 -6.39 23.77
N ASP A 99 -11.43 -5.49 24.23
CA ASP A 99 -10.88 -4.43 23.40
C ASP A 99 -9.56 -4.93 22.79
N VAL A 100 -9.44 -4.81 21.47
CA VAL A 100 -8.27 -5.34 20.76
C VAL A 100 -7.25 -4.22 20.55
N ILE A 101 -5.99 -4.48 20.88
CA ILE A 101 -4.89 -3.54 20.65
C ILE A 101 -3.80 -4.25 19.86
N VAL A 102 -3.32 -3.62 18.81
CA VAL A 102 -2.24 -4.14 17.96
C VAL A 102 -0.97 -3.33 18.18
N VAL A 103 0.15 -4.01 18.41
CA VAL A 103 1.51 -3.46 18.37
C VAL A 103 2.28 -4.20 17.29
N SER A 104 2.88 -3.47 16.36
CA SER A 104 3.50 -4.07 15.19
C SER A 104 4.74 -3.33 14.72
N GLY A 105 5.79 -4.06 14.32
CA GLY A 105 7.04 -3.47 13.88
C GLY A 105 7.80 -4.29 12.85
N TYR A 106 8.64 -3.61 12.07
CA TYR A 106 9.58 -4.28 11.17
C TYR A 106 10.95 -4.48 11.86
N GLU A 107 11.57 -3.37 12.29
CA GLU A 107 12.81 -3.28 13.06
C GLU A 107 12.58 -2.90 14.52
N PHE A 108 13.61 -3.10 15.35
CA PHE A 108 13.59 -2.82 16.80
C PHE A 108 14.84 -2.03 17.22
N SER A 109 14.68 -1.11 18.16
CA SER A 109 15.83 -0.38 18.73
C SER A 109 16.59 -1.19 19.79
N SER A 110 16.04 -2.31 20.25
CA SER A 110 16.59 -3.19 21.27
C SER A 110 16.15 -4.63 21.00
N SER A 111 16.89 -5.61 21.54
CA SER A 111 16.48 -7.02 21.51
C SER A 111 15.24 -7.32 22.36
N VAL A 112 14.92 -6.42 23.30
CA VAL A 112 13.72 -6.50 24.14
C VAL A 112 12.84 -5.28 23.86
N THR A 113 11.56 -5.53 23.59
CA THR A 113 10.55 -4.48 23.40
C THR A 113 9.50 -4.56 24.50
N GLN A 114 9.42 -3.51 25.31
CA GLN A 114 8.51 -3.39 26.44
C GLN A 114 7.19 -2.75 26.01
N VAL A 115 6.08 -3.44 26.21
CA VAL A 115 4.73 -2.91 25.91
C VAL A 115 4.06 -2.50 27.22
N HIS A 116 3.98 -1.20 27.47
CA HIS A 116 3.38 -0.65 28.69
C HIS A 116 1.91 -0.33 28.42
N ILE A 117 0.99 -1.09 29.04
CA ILE A 117 -0.43 -1.03 28.71
C ILE A 117 -1.22 -0.44 29.87
N THR A 118 -2.00 0.61 29.61
CA THR A 118 -2.93 1.21 30.57
C THR A 118 -4.33 1.25 29.97
N HIS A 119 -5.18 0.30 30.36
CA HIS A 119 -6.57 0.20 29.90
C HIS A 119 -7.48 -0.50 30.92
N SER A 120 -8.40 0.24 31.53
CA SER A 120 -9.24 -0.28 32.63
C SER A 120 -10.68 -0.62 32.22
N ALA A 121 -11.14 -0.17 31.05
CA ALA A 121 -12.55 -0.28 30.66
C ALA A 121 -13.00 -1.74 30.47
N ARG A 122 -12.29 -2.49 29.61
CA ARG A 122 -12.60 -3.89 29.27
C ARG A 122 -11.32 -4.73 29.20
N PRO A 123 -11.43 -6.06 29.28
CA PRO A 123 -10.27 -6.93 29.05
C PRO A 123 -9.63 -6.66 27.68
N VAL A 124 -8.30 -6.68 27.60
CA VAL A 124 -7.52 -6.43 26.39
C VAL A 124 -7.14 -7.73 25.71
N LEU A 125 -7.41 -7.85 24.42
CA LEU A 125 -6.72 -8.80 23.55
C LEU A 125 -5.53 -8.06 22.90
N LEU A 126 -4.31 -8.39 23.32
CA LEU A 126 -3.10 -7.76 22.80
C LEU A 126 -2.57 -8.58 21.64
N VAL A 127 -2.41 -7.97 20.47
CA VAL A 127 -1.82 -8.59 19.29
C VAL A 127 -0.45 -7.98 19.06
N LEU A 128 0.58 -8.81 19.01
CA LEU A 128 1.97 -8.43 18.81
C LEU A 128 2.48 -9.05 17.52
N THR A 129 2.83 -8.25 16.52
CA THR A 129 3.36 -8.78 15.25
C THR A 129 4.72 -8.17 14.93
N SER A 130 5.63 -8.96 14.39
CA SER A 130 6.98 -8.49 14.06
C SER A 130 7.53 -9.15 12.81
N TYR A 131 8.30 -8.42 12.01
CA TYR A 131 9.11 -9.02 10.96
C TYR A 131 10.41 -9.61 11.51
N HIS A 132 11.21 -8.78 12.20
CA HIS A 132 12.39 -9.27 12.91
C HIS A 132 12.03 -9.88 14.27
N GLN A 133 12.87 -10.78 14.77
CA GLN A 133 12.70 -11.37 16.10
C GLN A 133 12.94 -10.33 17.20
N THR A 134 12.12 -10.38 18.24
CA THR A 134 12.28 -9.59 19.46
C THR A 134 11.78 -10.38 20.67
N GLU A 135 12.25 -10.04 21.86
CA GLU A 135 11.62 -10.46 23.10
C GLU A 135 10.58 -9.40 23.50
N TRP A 136 9.30 -9.75 23.49
CA TRP A 136 8.25 -8.88 23.97
C TRP A 136 8.10 -8.97 25.48
N LYS A 137 8.13 -7.85 26.19
CA LYS A 137 7.85 -7.76 27.63
C LYS A 137 6.56 -6.99 27.87
N VAL A 138 5.49 -7.69 28.21
CA VAL A 138 4.15 -7.10 28.42
C VAL A 138 3.98 -6.64 29.85
N LEU A 139 3.70 -5.35 30.02
CA LEU A 139 3.66 -4.66 31.29
C LEU A 139 2.31 -3.93 31.47
N PRO A 140 1.25 -4.61 31.97
CA PRO A 140 -0.04 -3.97 32.28
C PRO A 140 -0.02 -3.13 33.56
N ALA A 141 -0.45 -1.87 33.49
CA ALA A 141 -0.64 -0.99 34.65
C ALA A 141 -1.70 -1.54 35.62
N PRO A 142 -1.71 -1.14 36.90
CA PRO A 142 -2.74 -1.54 37.86
C PRO A 142 -4.16 -1.33 37.30
N GLY A 143 -5.03 -2.33 37.47
CA GLY A 143 -6.39 -2.32 36.93
C GLY A 143 -6.52 -2.71 35.45
N THR A 144 -5.41 -2.82 34.71
CA THR A 144 -5.44 -3.33 33.33
C THR A 144 -5.62 -4.85 33.33
N ARG A 145 -6.68 -5.32 32.66
CA ARG A 145 -6.99 -6.74 32.52
C ARG A 145 -6.58 -7.20 31.13
N ILE A 146 -5.61 -8.10 31.01
CA ILE A 146 -5.25 -8.72 29.73
C ILE A 146 -5.97 -10.07 29.64
N LYS A 147 -6.80 -10.23 28.60
CA LYS A 147 -7.53 -11.48 28.32
C LYS A 147 -6.60 -12.52 27.70
N ALA A 148 -5.79 -12.11 26.72
CA ALA A 148 -4.78 -12.94 26.06
C ALA A 148 -3.75 -12.06 25.33
N VAL A 149 -2.59 -12.65 25.04
CA VAL A 149 -1.60 -12.10 24.10
C VAL A 149 -1.49 -13.04 22.91
N VAL A 150 -1.69 -12.50 21.71
CA VAL A 150 -1.47 -13.20 20.43
C VAL A 150 -0.19 -12.68 19.81
N VAL A 151 0.71 -13.58 19.44
CA VAL A 151 2.03 -13.27 18.90
C VAL A 151 2.05 -13.77 17.45
N GLY A 152 2.05 -12.82 16.52
CA GLY A 152 2.17 -13.09 15.11
C GLY A 152 3.59 -13.51 14.73
N THR A 153 3.69 -14.55 13.92
CA THR A 153 4.95 -15.01 13.34
C THR A 153 4.84 -14.99 11.82
N SER A 154 5.77 -14.30 11.14
CA SER A 154 5.84 -14.28 9.68
C SER A 154 6.78 -15.32 9.07
N ASP A 155 7.64 -15.96 9.88
CA ASP A 155 8.61 -16.98 9.48
C ASP A 155 8.80 -18.05 10.58
N GLU A 156 9.70 -19.01 10.36
CA GLU A 156 10.04 -20.08 11.32
C GLU A 156 10.68 -19.56 12.62
N ARG A 157 10.98 -18.26 12.68
CA ARG A 157 11.73 -17.62 13.76
C ARG A 157 10.77 -16.87 14.67
N HIS A 158 10.50 -17.46 15.83
CA HIS A 158 9.53 -16.89 16.77
C HIS A 158 10.12 -15.79 17.65
N SER A 159 9.38 -14.70 17.82
CA SER A 159 9.57 -13.75 18.91
C SER A 159 9.12 -14.39 20.23
N SER A 160 9.86 -14.17 21.31
CA SER A 160 9.51 -14.69 22.64
C SER A 160 8.68 -13.66 23.41
N VAL A 161 7.88 -14.10 24.39
CA VAL A 161 7.04 -13.21 25.19
C VAL A 161 7.18 -13.47 26.68
N LYS A 162 7.40 -12.38 27.43
CA LYS A 162 7.28 -12.31 28.89
C LYS A 162 6.00 -11.57 29.25
N ALA A 163 5.05 -12.27 29.86
CA ALA A 163 3.76 -11.72 30.28
C ALA A 163 3.44 -12.15 31.73
N PRO A 164 2.42 -11.54 32.38
CA PRO A 164 1.97 -12.01 33.70
C PRO A 164 1.56 -13.48 33.64
N PRO A 165 1.88 -14.32 34.66
CA PRO A 165 1.68 -15.77 34.59
C PRO A 165 0.26 -16.24 34.30
N GLN A 166 -0.75 -15.45 34.67
CA GLN A 166 -2.16 -15.73 34.47
C GLN A 166 -2.68 -15.39 33.06
N VAL A 167 -1.86 -14.74 32.21
CA VAL A 167 -2.27 -14.28 30.89
C VAL A 167 -1.90 -15.36 29.86
N PRO A 168 -2.87 -15.92 29.12
CA PRO A 168 -2.57 -16.88 28.07
C PRO A 168 -1.82 -16.20 26.93
N VAL A 169 -0.79 -16.87 26.42
CA VAL A 169 0.03 -16.44 25.28
C VAL A 169 -0.10 -17.48 24.16
N VAL A 170 -0.50 -17.03 22.98
CA VAL A 170 -0.64 -17.87 21.78
C VAL A 170 0.22 -17.33 20.66
N VAL A 171 0.85 -18.26 19.94
CA VAL A 171 1.53 -17.97 18.68
C VAL A 171 0.58 -18.29 17.54
N ASP A 172 0.47 -17.38 16.58
CA ASP A 172 -0.36 -17.55 15.40
C ASP A 172 0.33 -16.99 14.14
N GLU A 173 -0.04 -17.52 12.98
CA GLU A 173 0.48 -17.07 11.69
C GLU A 173 -0.26 -15.79 11.26
N LEU A 174 0.23 -14.64 11.73
CA LEU A 174 -0.34 -13.33 11.43
C LEU A 174 0.71 -12.47 10.70
N PRO A 175 0.33 -11.77 9.62
CA PRO A 175 1.24 -10.85 8.96
C PRO A 175 1.54 -9.67 9.90
N TYR A 176 2.78 -9.20 9.86
CA TYR A 176 3.10 -7.90 10.45
C TYR A 176 2.61 -6.79 9.52
N ALA A 177 2.22 -5.66 10.11
CA ALA A 177 1.90 -4.44 9.37
C ALA A 177 2.34 -3.26 10.21
N TYR A 178 3.30 -2.44 9.76
CA TYR A 178 3.81 -1.31 10.55
C TYR A 178 3.06 0.01 10.31
N GLU A 179 2.12 0.02 9.36
CA GLU A 179 1.15 1.09 9.10
C GLU A 179 -0.26 0.52 8.92
N THR A 180 -1.29 1.25 9.36
CA THR A 180 -2.71 0.87 9.19
C THR A 180 -3.21 1.04 7.75
N GLY A 181 -2.50 1.85 6.97
CA GLY A 181 -2.76 2.07 5.56
C GLY A 181 -2.38 0.87 4.72
N ASN A 182 -1.38 0.06 5.10
CA ASN A 182 -0.80 -0.98 4.22
C ASN A 182 -1.72 -2.21 4.03
N ILE A 183 -1.66 -2.89 2.87
CA ILE A 183 -2.41 -4.13 2.60
C ILE A 183 -2.20 -5.21 3.68
N LYS A 184 -1.00 -5.29 4.27
CA LYS A 184 -0.71 -6.24 5.34
C LYS A 184 -1.54 -6.02 6.58
N PHE A 185 -1.95 -4.78 6.85
CA PHE A 185 -2.88 -4.50 7.93
C PHE A 185 -4.29 -5.03 7.62
N ARG A 186 -4.73 -4.96 6.35
CA ARG A 186 -6.01 -5.55 5.93
C ARG A 186 -5.98 -7.07 6.01
N GLU A 187 -4.89 -7.69 5.59
CA GLU A 187 -4.66 -9.14 5.74
C GLU A 187 -4.66 -9.53 7.23
N LEU A 188 -4.00 -8.76 8.10
CA LEU A 188 -4.05 -8.92 9.56
C LEU A 188 -5.48 -8.84 10.10
N MET A 189 -6.23 -7.79 9.74
CA MET A 189 -7.61 -7.61 10.20
C MET A 189 -8.53 -8.75 9.75
N SER A 190 -8.39 -9.23 8.51
CA SER A 190 -9.15 -10.37 7.99
C SER A 190 -8.87 -11.65 8.79
N LEU A 191 -7.60 -11.95 9.08
CA LEU A 191 -7.23 -13.11 9.91
C LEU A 191 -7.71 -12.96 11.36
N LEU A 192 -7.60 -11.75 11.93
CA LEU A 192 -8.10 -11.48 13.27
C LEU A 192 -9.62 -11.66 13.36
N ASN A 193 -10.36 -11.27 12.32
CA ASN A 193 -11.80 -11.52 12.23
C ASN A 193 -12.11 -13.02 12.13
N ALA A 194 -11.48 -13.70 11.18
CA ALA A 194 -11.73 -15.10 10.90
C ALA A 194 -11.43 -16.00 12.11
N ARG A 195 -10.31 -15.75 12.81
CA ARG A 195 -9.81 -16.60 13.90
C ARG A 195 -10.33 -16.18 15.27
N TYR A 196 -10.45 -14.87 15.52
CA TYR A 196 -10.74 -14.33 16.85
C TYR A 196 -12.03 -13.52 16.94
N GLY A 197 -12.76 -13.33 15.84
CA GLY A 197 -14.00 -12.53 15.81
C GLY A 197 -13.77 -11.03 15.98
N VAL A 198 -12.58 -10.53 15.63
CA VAL A 198 -12.26 -9.10 15.71
C VAL A 198 -12.83 -8.37 14.49
N GLU A 199 -13.78 -7.47 14.71
CA GLU A 199 -14.30 -6.57 13.66
C GLU A 199 -13.60 -5.19 13.69
N ARG A 200 -13.00 -4.84 14.83
CA ARG A 200 -12.31 -3.57 15.05
C ARG A 200 -11.19 -3.69 16.07
N VAL A 201 -10.17 -2.88 15.88
CA VAL A 201 -9.07 -2.65 16.81
C VAL A 201 -9.30 -1.31 17.50
N LEU A 202 -9.17 -1.28 18.81
CA LEU A 202 -9.33 -0.06 19.61
C LEU A 202 -8.09 0.84 19.53
N GLY A 203 -6.90 0.25 19.47
CA GLY A 203 -5.65 0.99 19.42
C GLY A 203 -4.59 0.28 18.59
N TYR A 204 -3.84 1.05 17.83
CA TYR A 204 -2.74 0.56 17.01
C TYR A 204 -1.45 1.31 17.32
N ARG A 205 -0.34 0.59 17.46
CA ARG A 205 1.02 1.13 17.60
C ARG A 205 1.93 0.42 16.61
N GLY A 206 2.09 1.04 15.44
CA GLY A 206 2.97 0.58 14.38
C GLY A 206 4.19 1.48 14.22
N GLY A 207 5.27 0.93 13.69
CA GLY A 207 6.38 1.72 13.17
C GLY A 207 7.38 0.85 12.41
N TYR A 208 8.03 1.43 11.40
CA TYR A 208 9.11 0.73 10.70
C TYR A 208 10.18 0.29 11.69
N LYS A 209 10.57 1.17 12.63
CA LYS A 209 11.42 0.82 13.77
C LYS A 209 10.70 1.10 15.08
N LEU A 210 10.44 0.05 15.87
CA LEU A 210 9.83 0.20 17.19
C LEU A 210 10.87 0.61 18.25
N PRO A 211 10.51 1.52 19.17
CA PRO A 211 11.35 1.86 20.31
C PRO A 211 11.39 0.71 21.33
N GLU A 212 12.36 0.76 22.24
CA GLU A 212 12.47 -0.20 23.35
C GLU A 212 11.21 -0.20 24.21
N VAL A 213 10.56 0.95 24.39
CA VAL A 213 9.33 1.10 25.17
C VAL A 213 8.20 1.61 24.28
N VAL A 214 7.15 0.81 24.14
CA VAL A 214 5.93 1.13 23.40
C VAL A 214 4.80 1.44 24.40
N PRO A 215 4.46 2.72 24.64
CA PRO A 215 3.34 3.09 25.48
C PRO A 215 1.99 2.89 24.76
N VAL A 216 1.09 2.20 25.44
CA VAL A 216 -0.28 1.92 25.01
C VAL A 216 -1.22 2.38 26.11
N SER A 217 -1.79 3.58 25.95
CA SER A 217 -2.66 4.17 26.96
C SER A 217 -3.95 4.68 26.31
N GLY A 218 -5.09 4.42 26.95
CA GLY A 218 -6.36 5.04 26.62
C GLY A 218 -6.53 6.44 27.24
N PRO A 219 -7.65 7.14 26.97
CA PRO A 219 -8.77 6.70 26.12
C PRO A 219 -8.38 6.66 24.64
N PHE A 220 -8.98 5.73 23.89
CA PHE A 220 -8.79 5.62 22.46
C PHE A 220 -9.95 6.29 21.73
N VAL A 221 -9.64 7.09 20.71
CA VAL A 221 -10.64 7.68 19.82
C VAL A 221 -11.00 6.65 18.74
N PRO A 222 -12.29 6.42 18.45
CA PRO A 222 -12.68 5.57 17.34
C PRO A 222 -12.03 6.02 16.04
N ASP A 223 -11.32 5.11 15.37
CA ASP A 223 -10.69 5.36 14.07
C ASP A 223 -11.32 4.41 13.03
N PRO A 224 -11.99 4.94 11.98
CA PRO A 224 -12.59 4.10 10.95
C PRO A 224 -11.56 3.22 10.22
N ASN A 225 -10.28 3.61 10.18
CA ASN A 225 -9.22 2.82 9.56
C ASN A 225 -8.89 1.55 10.35
N LEU A 226 -9.22 1.49 11.64
CA LEU A 226 -8.98 0.35 12.52
C LEU A 226 -10.14 -0.66 12.52
N THR A 227 -11.00 -0.63 11.51
CA THR A 227 -12.08 -1.61 11.31
C THR A 227 -11.72 -2.59 10.20
N LEU A 228 -12.41 -3.74 10.18
CA LEU A 228 -12.30 -4.71 9.08
C LEU A 228 -12.64 -4.06 7.73
N ASP A 229 -13.72 -3.27 7.70
CA ASP A 229 -14.18 -2.55 6.50
C ASP A 229 -13.19 -1.48 6.03
N GLY A 230 -12.45 -0.85 6.95
CA GLY A 230 -11.60 0.30 6.67
C GLY A 230 -12.39 1.52 6.18
N VAL A 231 -11.81 2.27 5.24
CA VAL A 231 -12.49 3.41 4.61
C VAL A 231 -13.67 2.89 3.78
N ARG A 232 -14.85 3.47 4.02
CA ARG A 232 -16.08 3.11 3.31
C ARG A 232 -16.21 3.90 2.00
N PRO A 233 -16.75 3.27 0.93
CA PRO A 233 -17.09 4.00 -0.28
C PRO A 233 -18.13 5.12 -0.05
N GLU A 234 -17.98 6.20 -0.79
CA GLU A 234 -18.91 7.32 -0.89
C GLU A 234 -19.74 7.24 -2.18
N VAL A 235 -20.87 7.96 -2.21
CA VAL A 235 -21.61 8.15 -3.45
C VAL A 235 -20.80 9.07 -4.38
N PRO A 236 -20.52 8.68 -5.64
CA PRO A 236 -19.80 9.53 -6.57
C PRO A 236 -20.60 10.79 -6.91
N ARG A 237 -19.91 11.92 -6.99
CA ARG A 237 -20.49 13.19 -7.50
C ARG A 237 -20.80 13.14 -8.99
N VAL A 238 -19.99 12.43 -9.76
CA VAL A 238 -20.18 12.19 -11.19
C VAL A 238 -20.38 10.70 -11.41
N ARG A 239 -21.53 10.28 -11.92
CA ARG A 239 -21.83 8.88 -12.25
C ARG A 239 -21.55 8.62 -13.72
N PHE A 240 -20.85 7.54 -14.01
CA PHE A 240 -20.68 7.09 -15.39
C PHE A 240 -20.45 5.58 -15.48
N SER A 241 -20.63 5.05 -16.69
CA SER A 241 -20.40 3.64 -17.02
C SER A 241 -19.19 3.49 -17.92
N PHE A 242 -18.57 2.33 -17.85
CA PHE A 242 -17.45 1.92 -18.69
C PHE A 242 -17.43 0.39 -18.79
N ASP A 243 -16.66 -0.14 -19.73
CA ASP A 243 -16.45 -1.58 -19.83
C ASP A 243 -15.03 -1.95 -19.40
N LEU A 244 -14.91 -3.05 -18.67
CA LEU A 244 -13.65 -3.74 -18.43
C LEU A 244 -13.57 -4.99 -19.30
N ILE A 245 -12.38 -5.35 -19.77
CA ILE A 245 -12.20 -6.54 -20.60
C ILE A 245 -11.91 -7.73 -19.69
N SER A 246 -12.64 -8.83 -19.84
CA SER A 246 -12.35 -10.08 -19.13
C SER A 246 -11.19 -10.85 -19.76
N VAL A 247 -10.66 -11.84 -19.05
CA VAL A 247 -9.57 -12.71 -19.55
C VAL A 247 -9.94 -13.46 -20.84
N ASP A 248 -11.22 -13.80 -21.01
CA ASP A 248 -11.77 -14.43 -22.23
C ASP A 248 -12.18 -13.41 -23.31
N GLY A 249 -11.94 -12.12 -23.09
CA GLY A 249 -12.15 -11.07 -24.09
C GLY A 249 -13.55 -10.46 -24.13
N ARG A 250 -14.45 -10.86 -23.22
CA ARG A 250 -15.78 -10.23 -23.11
C ARG A 250 -15.66 -8.83 -22.50
N ARG A 251 -16.58 -7.96 -22.89
CA ARG A 251 -16.78 -6.67 -22.24
C ARG A 251 -17.69 -6.87 -21.03
N LEU A 252 -17.19 -6.52 -19.86
CA LEU A 252 -17.91 -6.54 -18.60
C LEU A 252 -18.37 -5.12 -18.32
N ALA A 253 -19.68 -4.91 -18.17
CA ALA A 253 -20.24 -3.58 -17.93
C ALA A 253 -20.07 -3.17 -16.46
N TRP A 254 -19.43 -2.03 -16.24
CA TRP A 254 -19.16 -1.45 -14.93
C TRP A 254 -19.70 -0.01 -14.84
N THR A 255 -19.88 0.42 -13.61
CA THR A 255 -20.04 1.81 -13.22
C THR A 255 -18.91 2.17 -12.28
N ASN A 256 -18.71 3.46 -12.03
CA ASN A 256 -17.78 3.89 -10.98
C ASN A 256 -18.24 3.54 -9.55
N THR A 257 -19.41 2.93 -9.38
CA THR A 257 -19.90 2.34 -8.11
C THR A 257 -19.85 0.81 -8.07
N GLY A 258 -19.22 0.17 -9.05
CA GLY A 258 -19.11 -1.29 -9.13
C GLY A 258 -19.80 -1.90 -10.35
N PRO A 259 -19.97 -3.23 -10.37
CA PRO A 259 -20.60 -3.94 -11.48
C PRO A 259 -21.99 -3.44 -11.81
N LYS A 260 -22.30 -3.28 -13.11
CA LYS A 260 -23.59 -2.74 -13.53
C LYS A 260 -24.77 -3.67 -13.19
N ASP A 261 -24.53 -4.98 -13.12
CA ASP A 261 -25.53 -5.98 -12.73
C ASP A 261 -25.69 -6.14 -11.21
N GLY A 262 -24.94 -5.36 -10.41
CA GLY A 262 -24.96 -5.40 -8.95
C GLY A 262 -24.33 -6.66 -8.34
N LYS A 263 -23.82 -7.60 -9.15
CA LYS A 263 -23.14 -8.79 -8.61
C LYS A 263 -21.79 -8.37 -8.05
N ARG A 264 -21.39 -8.96 -6.92
CA ARG A 264 -20.06 -8.75 -6.34
C ARG A 264 -18.93 -9.23 -7.28
N TYR A 265 -19.24 -10.17 -8.17
CA TYR A 265 -18.29 -10.76 -9.12
C TYR A 265 -18.93 -10.92 -10.50
N THR A 266 -18.33 -10.30 -11.52
CA THR A 266 -18.77 -10.38 -12.93
C THR A 266 -17.83 -11.17 -13.83
N GLY A 267 -16.77 -11.75 -13.26
CA GLY A 267 -15.75 -12.49 -14.00
C GLY A 267 -14.33 -12.01 -13.68
N VAL A 268 -13.36 -12.68 -14.30
CA VAL A 268 -11.94 -12.31 -14.18
C VAL A 268 -11.64 -11.18 -15.16
N VAL A 269 -11.32 -10.01 -14.65
CA VAL A 269 -10.97 -8.80 -15.40
C VAL A 269 -9.47 -8.81 -15.75
N ARG A 270 -9.15 -8.34 -16.95
CA ARG A 270 -7.78 -7.93 -17.34
C ARG A 270 -7.49 -6.56 -16.74
N GLY A 271 -6.38 -6.45 -16.02
CA GLY A 271 -5.93 -5.19 -15.45
C GLY A 271 -4.56 -5.34 -14.82
N GLY A 272 -3.80 -4.24 -14.85
CA GLY A 272 -2.43 -4.20 -14.33
C GLY A 272 -1.39 -4.87 -15.21
N THR A 273 -0.15 -4.93 -14.72
CA THR A 273 0.97 -5.63 -15.37
C THR A 273 0.62 -7.06 -15.74
N MET A 274 1.13 -7.49 -16.88
CA MET A 274 0.98 -8.85 -17.42
C MET A 274 1.43 -9.89 -16.39
N SER A 275 0.47 -10.48 -15.68
CA SER A 275 0.69 -11.80 -15.12
C SER A 275 0.62 -12.79 -16.28
N SER A 276 1.64 -13.64 -16.42
CA SER A 276 1.66 -14.76 -17.39
C SER A 276 0.40 -15.63 -17.32
N LEU A 277 -0.29 -15.61 -16.17
CA LEU A 277 -1.49 -16.39 -15.92
C LEU A 277 -2.80 -15.70 -16.34
N ARG A 278 -2.81 -14.38 -16.59
CA ARG A 278 -4.07 -13.60 -16.70
C ARG A 278 -4.23 -12.79 -17.98
N GLY A 279 -3.29 -12.94 -18.91
CA GLY A 279 -3.31 -12.26 -20.20
C GLY A 279 -2.98 -10.77 -20.07
N GLY A 280 -2.21 -10.24 -21.01
CA GLY A 280 -1.82 -8.83 -21.01
C GLY A 280 -2.97 -7.86 -21.32
N PRO A 281 -2.64 -6.56 -21.48
CA PRO A 281 -3.61 -5.57 -21.92
C PRO A 281 -4.23 -5.98 -23.26
N ALA A 282 -5.46 -5.56 -23.46
CA ALA A 282 -6.22 -5.85 -24.66
C ALA A 282 -7.23 -4.75 -24.96
N ALA A 283 -7.57 -4.63 -26.24
CA ALA A 283 -8.68 -3.83 -26.72
C ALA A 283 -9.60 -4.71 -27.57
N VAL A 284 -10.91 -4.52 -27.41
CA VAL A 284 -11.94 -5.33 -28.09
C VAL A 284 -12.96 -4.40 -28.70
N ARG A 285 -13.34 -4.68 -29.95
CA ARG A 285 -14.42 -3.97 -30.64
C ARG A 285 -15.73 -4.13 -29.85
N GLU A 286 -16.65 -3.18 -30.00
CA GLU A 286 -17.91 -3.17 -29.23
C GLU A 286 -18.74 -4.45 -29.38
N ASP A 287 -18.73 -5.05 -30.56
CA ASP A 287 -19.43 -6.31 -30.87
C ASP A 287 -18.63 -7.58 -30.56
N GLY A 288 -17.39 -7.45 -30.07
CA GLY A 288 -16.50 -8.59 -29.80
C GLY A 288 -15.94 -9.28 -31.05
N SER A 289 -16.24 -8.78 -32.26
CA SER A 289 -15.84 -9.41 -33.52
C SER A 289 -14.34 -9.31 -33.78
N GLU A 290 -13.66 -8.34 -33.16
CA GLU A 290 -12.26 -8.05 -33.39
C GLU A 290 -11.56 -7.67 -32.08
N ALA A 291 -10.35 -8.17 -31.89
CA ALA A 291 -9.54 -7.88 -30.72
C ALA A 291 -8.08 -7.64 -31.07
N TYR A 292 -7.43 -6.85 -30.23
CA TYR A 292 -5.98 -6.67 -30.19
C TYR A 292 -5.48 -6.93 -28.78
N TYR A 293 -4.37 -7.63 -28.64
CA TYR A 293 -3.75 -7.90 -27.34
C TYR A 293 -2.24 -8.06 -27.48
N LEU A 294 -1.52 -8.11 -26.35
CA LEU A 294 -0.08 -8.30 -26.35
C LEU A 294 0.36 -9.70 -25.93
N GLU A 295 1.40 -10.21 -26.58
CA GLU A 295 2.10 -11.48 -26.28
C GLU A 295 3.59 -11.24 -25.99
N GLY A 296 4.29 -12.30 -25.54
CA GLY A 296 5.75 -12.30 -25.41
C GLY A 296 6.24 -11.26 -24.41
N ASN A 297 5.67 -11.24 -23.21
CA ASN A 297 5.91 -10.19 -22.21
C ASN A 297 5.68 -8.78 -22.77
N GLY A 298 4.61 -8.61 -23.55
CA GLY A 298 4.17 -7.30 -24.00
C GLY A 298 4.95 -6.78 -25.19
N GLY A 299 5.84 -7.59 -25.77
CA GLY A 299 6.71 -7.18 -26.88
C GLY A 299 6.15 -7.43 -28.27
N THR A 300 4.96 -8.06 -28.38
CA THR A 300 4.34 -8.31 -29.68
C THR A 300 2.86 -7.96 -29.65
N LEU A 301 2.44 -7.07 -30.55
CA LEU A 301 1.04 -6.80 -30.81
C LEU A 301 0.45 -7.94 -31.65
N VAL A 302 -0.68 -8.48 -31.18
CA VAL A 302 -1.42 -9.54 -31.85
C VAL A 302 -2.80 -9.04 -32.22
N TRP A 303 -3.18 -9.29 -33.47
CA TRP A 303 -4.50 -9.01 -34.02
C TRP A 303 -5.30 -10.31 -34.12
N ALA A 304 -6.55 -10.27 -33.67
CA ALA A 304 -7.48 -11.38 -33.70
C ALA A 304 -8.78 -10.96 -34.43
N PRO A 305 -8.89 -11.15 -35.76
CA PRO A 305 -10.02 -10.69 -36.59
C PRO A 305 -11.39 -11.33 -36.29
N LYS A 306 -11.44 -12.34 -35.42
CA LYS A 306 -12.68 -13.01 -35.00
C LYS A 306 -12.78 -13.06 -33.47
N GLY A 307 -12.25 -12.05 -32.81
CA GLY A 307 -12.09 -12.00 -31.35
C GLY A 307 -11.08 -13.03 -30.82
N PHE A 308 -11.03 -13.18 -29.50
CA PHE A 308 -10.01 -13.97 -28.79
C PHE A 308 -9.99 -15.48 -29.10
N THR A 309 -11.06 -16.03 -29.66
CA THR A 309 -11.16 -17.46 -30.01
C THR A 309 -10.81 -17.71 -31.48
N GLY A 310 -10.59 -16.65 -32.25
CA GLY A 310 -10.31 -16.71 -33.67
C GLY A 310 -8.85 -17.00 -34.03
N PRO A 311 -8.56 -17.09 -35.34
CA PRO A 311 -7.18 -17.07 -35.82
C PRO A 311 -6.52 -15.74 -35.43
N THR A 312 -5.20 -15.76 -35.26
CA THR A 312 -4.42 -14.60 -34.84
C THR A 312 -3.29 -14.28 -35.81
N GLN A 313 -2.87 -13.02 -35.85
CA GLN A 313 -1.75 -12.55 -36.64
C GLN A 313 -0.86 -11.63 -35.79
N LYS A 314 0.44 -11.88 -35.80
CA LYS A 314 1.43 -11.01 -35.13
C LYS A 314 1.74 -9.81 -36.01
N MET A 315 1.69 -8.62 -35.42
CA MET A 315 2.00 -7.37 -36.10
C MET A 315 3.46 -7.03 -35.89
N THR A 316 4.22 -6.92 -36.99
CA THR A 316 5.64 -6.57 -36.94
C THR A 316 5.80 -5.08 -36.69
N LEU A 317 6.61 -4.72 -35.71
CA LEU A 317 7.00 -3.33 -35.48
C LEU A 317 8.11 -2.93 -36.48
N PRO A 318 7.95 -1.83 -37.23
CA PRO A 318 8.99 -1.31 -38.12
C PRO A 318 10.30 -1.01 -37.39
N ALA A 319 11.43 -1.31 -38.02
CA ALA A 319 12.77 -1.16 -37.43
C ALA A 319 13.14 0.31 -37.09
N ASN A 320 12.42 1.29 -37.63
CA ASN A 320 12.60 2.71 -37.33
C ASN A 320 11.83 3.18 -36.09
N LEU A 321 11.05 2.31 -35.45
CA LEU A 321 10.38 2.59 -34.18
C LEU A 321 11.14 1.94 -33.01
N PRO A 322 11.10 2.53 -31.81
CA PRO A 322 11.67 1.93 -30.61
C PRO A 322 11.04 0.56 -30.32
N GLU A 323 11.85 -0.43 -29.95
CA GLU A 323 11.36 -1.78 -29.62
C GLU A 323 10.18 -1.73 -28.64
N LEU A 324 9.08 -2.40 -29.00
CA LEU A 324 7.99 -2.62 -28.06
C LEU A 324 8.42 -3.70 -27.08
N SER A 325 8.55 -3.35 -25.82
CA SER A 325 8.86 -4.26 -24.71
C SER A 325 7.98 -3.89 -23.53
N TRP A 326 7.46 -4.89 -22.79
CA TRP A 326 6.61 -4.67 -21.61
C TRP A 326 5.40 -3.75 -21.84
N GLY A 327 4.74 -3.87 -23.01
CA GLY A 327 3.48 -3.18 -23.22
C GLY A 327 2.44 -3.56 -22.16
N SER A 328 1.78 -2.55 -21.61
CA SER A 328 1.06 -2.65 -20.33
C SER A 328 -0.33 -2.05 -20.33
N GLY A 329 -0.60 -1.09 -21.21
CA GLY A 329 -1.92 -0.49 -21.40
C GLY A 329 -2.29 -0.41 -22.88
N MET A 330 -3.57 -0.58 -23.19
CA MET A 330 -4.11 -0.48 -24.55
C MET A 330 -5.46 0.22 -24.54
N ALA A 331 -5.69 1.11 -25.50
CA ALA A 331 -6.96 1.77 -25.70
C ALA A 331 -7.23 1.92 -27.21
N TRP A 332 -8.46 1.63 -27.64
CA TRP A 332 -8.82 1.69 -29.06
C TRP A 332 -9.88 2.75 -29.31
N ASN A 333 -9.52 3.73 -30.15
CA ASN A 333 -10.47 4.66 -30.75
C ASN A 333 -11.04 4.03 -32.03
N THR A 334 -12.12 3.27 -31.88
CA THR A 334 -12.79 2.57 -33.00
C THR A 334 -13.35 3.54 -34.04
N ARG A 335 -13.70 4.78 -33.67
CA ARG A 335 -14.19 5.79 -34.61
C ARG A 335 -13.09 6.29 -35.55
N LYS A 336 -11.86 6.38 -35.06
CA LYS A 336 -10.68 6.80 -35.83
C LYS A 336 -9.86 5.63 -36.34
N GLU A 337 -10.22 4.40 -35.97
CA GLU A 337 -9.44 3.18 -36.25
C GLU A 337 -7.97 3.33 -35.78
N VAL A 338 -7.78 3.88 -34.57
CA VAL A 338 -6.46 4.06 -33.96
C VAL A 338 -6.40 3.36 -32.61
N LEU A 339 -5.48 2.41 -32.50
CA LEU A 339 -5.09 1.73 -31.28
C LEU A 339 -3.88 2.42 -30.66
N ALA A 340 -3.99 2.80 -29.39
CA ALA A 340 -2.91 3.33 -28.59
C ALA A 340 -2.39 2.26 -27.63
N ILE A 341 -1.09 2.22 -27.43
CA ILE A 341 -0.39 1.27 -26.56
C ILE A 341 0.64 2.03 -25.74
N VAL A 342 0.72 1.75 -24.44
CA VAL A 342 1.81 2.24 -23.57
C VAL A 342 2.68 1.08 -23.11
N SER A 343 3.98 1.33 -22.99
CA SER A 343 4.95 0.41 -22.39
C SER A 343 5.60 0.99 -21.14
N PHE A 344 6.27 0.14 -20.36
CA PHE A 344 7.12 0.54 -19.24
C PHE A 344 8.51 -0.11 -19.34
N GLY A 345 9.44 0.33 -18.50
CA GLY A 345 10.81 -0.15 -18.48
C GLY A 345 11.75 0.70 -19.33
N GLY A 346 12.80 1.23 -18.69
CA GLY A 346 13.68 2.22 -19.31
C GLY A 346 12.90 3.49 -19.63
N GLU A 347 12.96 3.93 -20.89
CA GLU A 347 12.32 5.17 -21.35
C GLU A 347 10.78 5.09 -21.38
N GLY A 348 10.21 3.91 -21.70
CA GLY A 348 8.79 3.73 -22.00
C GLY A 348 8.32 4.51 -23.24
N TYR A 349 7.32 4.00 -23.95
CA TYR A 349 6.80 4.65 -25.16
C TYR A 349 5.27 4.56 -25.28
N PHE A 350 4.69 5.62 -25.84
CA PHE A 350 3.31 5.68 -26.32
C PHE A 350 3.31 5.37 -27.82
N TYR A 351 2.80 4.21 -28.22
CA TYR A 351 2.68 3.80 -29.61
C TYR A 351 1.28 4.04 -30.15
N ARG A 352 1.20 4.27 -31.46
CA ARG A 352 -0.05 4.37 -32.19
C ARG A 352 -0.04 3.42 -33.38
N TYR A 353 -1.15 2.72 -33.56
CA TYR A 353 -1.35 1.73 -34.61
C TYR A 353 -2.69 1.98 -35.31
N ASP A 354 -2.67 2.07 -36.63
CA ASP A 354 -3.84 2.22 -37.50
C ASP A 354 -4.45 0.84 -37.75
N THR A 355 -5.62 0.57 -37.15
CA THR A 355 -6.28 -0.72 -37.23
C THR A 355 -6.89 -0.98 -38.61
N ARG A 356 -7.22 0.07 -39.35
CA ARG A 356 -7.79 -0.02 -40.69
C ARG A 356 -6.74 -0.40 -41.73
N ASN A 357 -5.62 0.32 -41.76
CA ASN A 357 -4.55 0.10 -42.73
C ASN A 357 -3.48 -0.87 -42.22
N ARG A 358 -3.59 -1.32 -40.97
CA ARG A 358 -2.70 -2.27 -40.29
C ARG A 358 -1.24 -1.82 -40.25
N GLN A 359 -1.03 -0.54 -39.98
CA GLN A 359 0.29 0.09 -39.98
C GLN A 359 0.55 0.84 -38.68
N TRP A 360 1.81 0.84 -38.24
CA TRP A 360 2.23 1.66 -37.11
C TRP A 360 2.30 3.12 -37.54
N LEU A 361 1.69 4.01 -36.74
CA LEU A 361 1.66 5.45 -37.00
C LEU A 361 2.85 6.17 -36.37
N GLY A 362 3.42 5.61 -35.30
CA GLY A 362 4.58 6.18 -34.62
C GLY A 362 4.65 5.79 -33.15
N ALA A 363 5.70 6.29 -32.50
CA ALA A 363 5.93 6.16 -31.06
C ALA A 363 6.41 7.49 -30.47
N ARG A 364 6.08 7.76 -29.22
CA ARG A 364 6.57 8.92 -28.46
C ARG A 364 7.12 8.46 -27.12
N SER A 365 8.22 9.06 -26.69
CA SER A 365 8.81 8.74 -25.39
C SER A 365 7.83 9.11 -24.26
N LEU A 366 7.82 8.29 -23.21
CA LEU A 366 7.10 8.54 -21.97
C LEU A 366 7.97 9.22 -20.90
N GLN A 367 9.19 9.61 -21.25
CA GLN A 367 10.13 10.32 -20.37
C GLN A 367 10.41 9.54 -19.07
N ASN A 368 10.67 8.23 -19.19
CA ASN A 368 10.90 7.30 -18.09
C ASN A 368 9.71 7.17 -17.13
N ARG A 369 8.48 7.26 -17.66
CA ARG A 369 7.25 6.99 -16.89
C ARG A 369 6.72 5.59 -17.20
N ASP A 370 6.73 4.76 -16.17
CA ASP A 370 6.20 3.41 -16.21
C ASP A 370 4.67 3.43 -16.05
N LEU A 371 3.95 3.28 -17.17
CA LEU A 371 2.48 3.26 -17.20
C LEU A 371 1.94 1.83 -17.18
N HIS A 372 0.76 1.60 -16.59
CA HIS A 372 0.15 0.26 -16.43
C HIS A 372 -1.30 0.15 -16.88
N GLY A 373 -1.98 1.26 -17.10
CA GLY A 373 -3.33 1.29 -17.64
C GLY A 373 -3.46 2.44 -18.63
N LEU A 374 -4.32 2.27 -19.63
CA LEU A 374 -4.60 3.27 -20.65
C LEU A 374 -6.09 3.20 -21.02
N ALA A 375 -6.74 4.35 -21.07
CA ALA A 375 -8.13 4.47 -21.51
C ALA A 375 -8.27 5.60 -22.52
N LEU A 376 -9.20 5.42 -23.46
CA LEU A 376 -9.66 6.49 -24.34
C LEU A 376 -10.66 7.36 -23.58
N ASN A 377 -10.49 8.68 -23.64
CA ASN A 377 -11.55 9.62 -23.30
C ASN A 377 -12.33 9.92 -24.59
N ALA A 378 -13.48 9.28 -24.77
CA ALA A 378 -14.24 9.38 -26.03
C ALA A 378 -14.79 10.79 -26.31
N GLU A 379 -14.93 11.64 -25.29
CA GLU A 379 -15.42 13.00 -25.42
C GLU A 379 -14.35 13.93 -26.02
N THR A 380 -13.11 13.84 -25.54
CA THR A 380 -12.00 14.69 -26.02
C THR A 380 -11.22 14.04 -27.17
N GLY A 381 -11.33 12.72 -27.33
CA GLY A 381 -10.51 11.91 -28.24
C GLY A 381 -9.07 11.69 -27.75
N GLY A 382 -8.71 12.23 -26.58
CA GLY A 382 -7.44 12.00 -25.91
C GLY A 382 -7.40 10.70 -25.10
N TYR A 383 -6.29 10.47 -24.42
CA TYR A 383 -6.08 9.28 -23.62
C TYR A 383 -5.72 9.64 -22.18
N VAL A 384 -6.04 8.74 -21.26
CA VAL A 384 -5.65 8.85 -19.86
C VAL A 384 -4.95 7.56 -19.47
N ALA A 385 -3.80 7.67 -18.81
CA ALA A 385 -3.04 6.54 -18.28
C ALA A 385 -2.78 6.69 -16.78
N ILE A 386 -2.37 5.60 -16.14
CA ILE A 386 -1.98 5.55 -14.74
C ILE A 386 -0.60 4.87 -14.58
N SER A 387 0.28 5.45 -13.77
CA SER A 387 1.62 4.92 -13.48
C SER A 387 1.66 4.03 -12.23
N GLU A 388 2.76 3.29 -12.03
CA GLU A 388 3.04 2.57 -10.77
C GLU A 388 3.23 3.48 -9.55
N ARG A 389 3.30 4.79 -9.73
CA ARG A 389 3.38 5.79 -8.66
C ARG A 389 2.03 6.47 -8.42
N ALA A 390 0.95 5.90 -8.95
CA ALA A 390 -0.37 6.50 -8.97
C ALA A 390 -0.37 7.92 -9.57
N GLU A 391 0.36 8.15 -10.66
CA GLU A 391 0.26 9.40 -11.42
C GLU A 391 -0.70 9.22 -12.59
N LEU A 392 -1.70 10.09 -12.67
CA LEU A 392 -2.57 10.18 -13.83
C LEU A 392 -1.87 10.98 -14.93
N VAL A 393 -1.75 10.40 -16.12
CA VAL A 393 -1.09 11.05 -17.26
C VAL A 393 -2.10 11.24 -18.38
N MET A 394 -2.32 12.49 -18.79
CA MET A 394 -3.24 12.86 -19.86
C MET A 394 -2.47 13.04 -21.15
N PHE A 395 -3.03 12.53 -22.24
CA PHE A 395 -2.49 12.67 -23.58
C PHE A 395 -3.55 13.23 -24.52
N ASN A 396 -3.11 14.03 -25.50
CA ASN A 396 -3.97 14.37 -26.62
C ASN A 396 -4.15 13.19 -27.59
N GLU A 397 -4.95 13.39 -28.63
CA GLU A 397 -5.23 12.37 -29.66
C GLU A 397 -3.98 11.84 -30.41
N ARG A 398 -2.87 12.60 -30.39
CA ARG A 398 -1.59 12.26 -31.03
C ARG A 398 -0.63 11.56 -30.08
N GLY A 399 -1.03 11.32 -28.84
CA GLY A 399 -0.20 10.72 -27.79
C GLY A 399 0.82 11.68 -27.19
N GLU A 400 0.65 13.00 -27.36
CA GLU A 400 1.51 13.99 -26.69
C GLU A 400 1.01 14.18 -25.26
N MET A 401 1.93 14.14 -24.30
CA MET A 401 1.62 14.30 -22.88
C MET A 401 1.25 15.76 -22.58
N GLU A 402 0.09 15.98 -21.97
CA GLU A 402 -0.45 17.32 -21.67
C GLU A 402 -0.39 17.64 -20.17
N GLU A 403 -0.75 16.67 -19.32
CA GLU A 403 -0.79 16.85 -17.87
C GLU A 403 -0.33 15.58 -17.15
N VAL A 404 0.31 15.77 -15.99
CA VAL A 404 0.64 14.70 -15.04
C VAL A 404 0.13 15.12 -13.66
N GLN A 405 -0.74 14.30 -13.07
CA GLN A 405 -1.35 14.56 -11.78
C GLN A 405 -1.00 13.43 -10.78
N PRO A 406 -0.21 13.69 -9.73
CA PRO A 406 0.01 12.73 -8.65
C PRO A 406 -1.29 12.46 -7.89
N LEU A 407 -1.63 11.19 -7.66
CA LEU A 407 -2.84 10.78 -6.96
C LEU A 407 -2.57 10.10 -5.61
N GLU A 408 -1.32 9.78 -5.26
CA GLU A 408 -0.98 9.02 -4.02
C GLU A 408 -1.65 9.60 -2.75
N LYS A 409 -1.67 10.94 -2.63
CA LYS A 409 -2.28 11.64 -1.48
C LYS A 409 -3.75 11.99 -1.67
N LEU A 410 -4.30 11.73 -2.85
CA LEU A 410 -5.68 12.08 -3.21
C LEU A 410 -6.62 10.88 -3.13
N LEU A 411 -6.13 9.66 -3.39
CA LEU A 411 -6.94 8.44 -3.39
C LEU A 411 -7.11 7.90 -1.96
N PRO A 412 -8.30 8.01 -1.34
CA PRO A 412 -8.51 7.48 0.00
C PRO A 412 -8.30 5.97 0.01
N ASP A 413 -7.60 5.44 1.01
CA ASP A 413 -7.37 4.00 1.18
C ASP A 413 -6.50 3.33 0.10
N LEU A 414 -5.76 4.09 -0.73
CA LEU A 414 -4.87 3.53 -1.76
C LEU A 414 -3.82 2.59 -1.19
N ASP A 415 -3.18 2.99 -0.10
CA ASP A 415 -2.12 2.21 0.56
C ASP A 415 -2.62 0.82 0.99
N SER A 416 -3.95 0.62 1.12
CA SER A 416 -4.54 -0.65 1.55
C SER A 416 -4.56 -1.69 0.44
N THR A 417 -4.23 -1.27 -0.78
CA THR A 417 -4.33 -2.09 -1.98
C THR A 417 -3.02 -2.76 -2.38
N TYR A 418 -1.91 -2.39 -1.74
CA TYR A 418 -0.58 -2.92 -2.00
C TYR A 418 0.33 -2.82 -0.78
N ASP A 419 1.46 -3.53 -0.83
CA ASP A 419 2.46 -3.46 0.23
C ASP A 419 3.41 -2.29 -0.05
N LYS A 420 3.08 -1.12 0.51
CA LYS A 420 3.87 0.10 0.34
C LYS A 420 5.30 -0.11 0.85
N GLY A 421 6.27 0.09 -0.03
CA GLY A 421 7.70 -0.10 0.25
C GLY A 421 8.28 -1.42 -0.28
N ASN A 422 7.45 -2.47 -0.37
CA ASN A 422 7.89 -3.81 -0.84
C ASN A 422 7.31 -4.19 -2.20
N SER A 423 6.23 -3.52 -2.64
CA SER A 423 5.51 -3.83 -3.88
C SER A 423 5.25 -2.56 -4.69
N ARG A 424 5.03 -2.75 -6.00
CA ARG A 424 4.64 -1.70 -6.94
C ARG A 424 3.12 -1.68 -7.10
N LEU A 425 2.53 -0.51 -7.39
CA LEU A 425 1.10 -0.35 -7.74
C LEU A 425 0.84 -0.76 -9.19
N ASN A 426 1.12 -2.02 -9.49
CA ASN A 426 1.04 -2.54 -10.85
C ASN A 426 -0.35 -3.09 -11.19
N SER A 427 -1.31 -3.02 -10.27
CA SER A 427 -2.70 -3.50 -10.42
C SER A 427 -3.69 -2.41 -10.84
N LEU A 428 -3.22 -1.17 -11.03
CA LEU A 428 -4.08 -0.05 -11.41
C LEU A 428 -4.38 -0.06 -12.91
N THR A 429 -5.63 0.26 -13.25
CA THR A 429 -6.07 0.63 -14.58
C THR A 429 -7.00 1.84 -14.50
N VAL A 430 -7.45 2.36 -15.64
CA VAL A 430 -8.30 3.54 -15.72
C VAL A 430 -9.46 3.36 -16.70
N ALA A 431 -10.52 4.12 -16.49
CA ALA A 431 -11.54 4.42 -17.48
C ALA A 431 -11.85 5.92 -17.45
N ALA A 432 -11.99 6.56 -18.61
CA ALA A 432 -12.20 8.00 -18.70
C ALA A 432 -13.57 8.33 -19.31
N ASN A 433 -14.23 9.36 -18.79
CA ASN A 433 -15.48 9.89 -19.32
C ASN A 433 -15.52 11.41 -19.06
N GLY A 434 -15.24 12.20 -20.11
CA GLY A 434 -15.22 13.65 -20.01
C GLY A 434 -14.21 14.13 -18.97
N ASN A 435 -14.69 14.91 -18.00
CA ASN A 435 -13.88 15.46 -16.91
C ASN A 435 -13.72 14.52 -15.71
N ALA A 436 -14.19 13.27 -15.80
CA ALA A 436 -14.08 12.27 -14.74
C ALA A 436 -13.27 11.05 -15.17
N VAL A 437 -12.52 10.48 -14.24
CA VAL A 437 -11.71 9.27 -14.44
C VAL A 437 -11.97 8.30 -13.30
N ALA A 438 -12.26 7.05 -13.64
CA ALA A 438 -12.30 5.95 -12.70
C ALA A 438 -10.88 5.37 -12.64
N VAL A 439 -10.22 5.47 -11.49
CA VAL A 439 -8.99 4.72 -11.19
C VAL A 439 -9.42 3.42 -10.55
N ILE A 440 -8.94 2.29 -11.07
CA ILE A 440 -9.52 0.98 -10.78
C ILE A 440 -8.40 0.05 -10.34
N ASN A 441 -8.51 -0.53 -9.15
CA ASN A 441 -7.56 -1.53 -8.67
C ASN A 441 -8.04 -2.94 -8.98
N VAL A 442 -7.32 -3.66 -9.85
CA VAL A 442 -7.61 -5.05 -10.24
C VAL A 442 -6.57 -5.98 -9.62
N ARG A 443 -6.92 -6.63 -8.51
CA ARG A 443 -6.05 -7.61 -7.83
C ARG A 443 -6.54 -9.02 -8.15
N ASN A 444 -5.64 -9.88 -8.63
CA ASN A 444 -5.99 -11.25 -8.98
C ASN A 444 -7.23 -11.33 -9.88
N GLY A 445 -7.29 -10.44 -10.88
CA GLY A 445 -8.40 -10.33 -11.83
C GLY A 445 -9.75 -9.94 -11.22
N THR A 446 -9.77 -9.47 -9.99
CA THR A 446 -10.96 -8.96 -9.31
C THR A 446 -10.80 -7.48 -9.06
N VAL A 447 -11.81 -6.68 -9.41
CA VAL A 447 -11.82 -5.27 -9.04
C VAL A 447 -12.05 -5.18 -7.54
N THR A 448 -11.10 -4.60 -6.82
CA THR A 448 -11.17 -4.44 -5.37
C THR A 448 -11.58 -3.04 -4.97
N HIS A 449 -11.17 -2.03 -5.75
CA HIS A 449 -11.41 -0.62 -5.47
C HIS A 449 -11.70 0.12 -6.78
N ILE A 450 -12.59 1.12 -6.70
CA ILE A 450 -12.73 2.15 -7.73
C ILE A 450 -12.72 3.50 -7.04
N TRP A 451 -11.86 4.39 -7.53
CA TRP A 451 -11.88 5.80 -7.18
C TRP A 451 -12.41 6.62 -8.33
N THR A 452 -13.30 7.56 -8.05
CA THR A 452 -13.73 8.58 -9.01
C THR A 452 -12.91 9.83 -8.80
N TYR A 453 -12.07 10.18 -9.78
CA TYR A 453 -11.29 11.40 -9.83
C TYR A 453 -11.96 12.42 -10.76
N GLU A 454 -12.29 13.60 -10.25
CA GLU A 454 -12.84 14.72 -11.01
C GLU A 454 -11.72 15.70 -11.37
N GLN A 455 -11.38 15.83 -12.66
CA GLN A 455 -10.25 16.62 -13.12
C GLN A 455 -10.39 18.10 -12.75
N GLY A 456 -11.58 18.69 -12.95
CA GLY A 456 -11.82 20.12 -12.71
C GLY A 456 -11.71 20.53 -11.23
N SER A 457 -12.10 19.64 -10.30
CA SER A 457 -12.01 19.93 -8.85
C SER A 457 -10.75 19.35 -8.20
N ARG A 458 -10.01 18.50 -8.92
CA ARG A 458 -8.84 17.73 -8.44
C ARG A 458 -9.12 16.96 -7.15
N LYS A 459 -10.32 16.39 -7.05
CA LYS A 459 -10.76 15.57 -5.91
C LYS A 459 -10.97 14.13 -6.36
N ALA A 460 -10.61 13.20 -5.48
CA ALA A 460 -10.95 11.79 -5.65
C ALA A 460 -11.86 11.32 -4.52
N GLN A 461 -12.75 10.38 -4.85
CA GLN A 461 -13.61 9.68 -3.90
C GLN A 461 -13.43 8.18 -4.08
N LEU A 462 -13.31 7.42 -3.00
CA LEU A 462 -13.45 5.97 -3.05
C LEU A 462 -14.94 5.67 -3.29
N THR A 463 -15.31 5.07 -4.41
CA THR A 463 -16.72 4.92 -4.83
C THR A 463 -17.17 3.47 -4.98
N TYR A 464 -16.21 2.54 -4.93
CA TYR A 464 -16.47 1.11 -4.81
C TYR A 464 -15.35 0.43 -4.04
N LYS A 465 -15.71 -0.51 -3.16
CA LYS A 465 -14.76 -1.38 -2.45
C LYS A 465 -15.39 -2.76 -2.24
N VAL A 466 -14.62 -3.81 -2.48
CA VAL A 466 -14.98 -5.16 -2.06
C VAL A 466 -14.53 -5.33 -0.60
N VAL A 467 -15.49 -5.51 0.31
CA VAL A 467 -15.22 -5.95 1.68
C VAL A 467 -15.12 -7.46 1.64
N GLU A 468 -13.92 -8.03 1.85
CA GLU A 468 -13.69 -9.47 1.79
C GLU A 468 -14.53 -10.26 2.79
#